data_AF-A0A0J8TZK5-F1
#
_entry.id   AF-A0A0J8TZK5-F1
#
_cell.length_a   1.000
_cell.length_b   1.000
_cell.length_c   1.000
_cell.angle_alpha   90.00
_cell.angle_beta   90.00
_cell.angle_gamma   90.00
#
_symmetry.space_group_name_H-M   'P 1'
#
loop_
_entity.id
_entity.type
_entity.pdbx_description
1 polymer ?
#
loop_
_entity_poly.entity_id
_entity_poly.type
_entity_poly.pdbx_seq_one_letter_code
_entity_poly.pdbx_strand_id
1 'polypeptide(L)'
;MKFLEEARTVELTARNIDALTRKLDDPASMRTLISGCHRIAVFAREDEYDTEGRPASPIDIVTVTRSQLDTLAGGDRVETGGFTLVPVPDSAHYSDRAAGEVYMPSSGEYL
;
A
#
# COMPACT_ATOMS: atom_id res chain seq x y z
N MET A 1 1.52 -2.78 4.93
CA MET A 1 1.46 -3.66 3.74
C MET A 1 2.20 -4.93 4.06
N LYS A 2 1.57 -6.06 3.80
CA LYS A 2 2.10 -7.39 4.02
C LYS A 2 1.99 -8.18 2.73
N PHE A 3 3.00 -8.99 2.44
CA PHE A 3 3.01 -9.86 1.27
C PHE A 3 2.95 -11.32 1.72
N LEU A 4 1.95 -12.04 1.23
CA LEU A 4 1.77 -13.47 1.42
C LEU A 4 2.20 -14.16 0.12
N GLU A 5 3.45 -14.62 0.09
CA GLU A 5 4.11 -15.09 -1.13
C GLU A 5 3.42 -16.32 -1.73
N GLU A 6 3.07 -17.31 -0.91
CA GLU A 6 2.43 -18.56 -1.34
C GLU A 6 1.10 -18.31 -2.08
N ALA A 7 0.34 -17.31 -1.63
CA ALA A 7 -0.96 -16.96 -2.20
C ALA A 7 -0.89 -15.78 -3.19
N ARG A 8 0.32 -15.26 -3.49
CA ARG A 8 0.53 -14.01 -4.25
C ARG A 8 -0.43 -12.89 -3.82
N THR A 9 -0.64 -12.76 -2.51
CA THR A 9 -1.61 -11.83 -1.93
C THR A 9 -0.89 -10.65 -1.28
N VAL A 10 -1.33 -9.44 -1.59
CA VAL A 10 -0.85 -8.20 -0.98
C VAL A 10 -1.94 -7.60 -0.12
N GLU A 11 -1.71 -7.60 1.20
CA GLU A 11 -2.62 -6.93 2.14
C GLU A 11 -2.24 -5.45 2.24
N LEU A 12 -3.21 -4.59 1.96
CA LEU A 12 -3.10 -3.14 2.06
C LEU A 12 -3.98 -2.62 3.18
N THR A 13 -3.37 -1.89 4.12
CA THR A 13 -4.13 -1.17 5.14
C THR A 13 -4.82 0.05 4.55
N ALA A 14 -5.82 0.60 5.25
CA ALA A 14 -6.45 1.87 4.88
C ALA A 14 -5.40 2.99 4.69
N ARG A 15 -4.40 3.05 5.59
CA ARG A 15 -3.26 3.98 5.44
C ARG A 15 -2.43 3.75 4.18
N ASN A 16 -2.27 2.50 3.74
CA ASN A 16 -1.52 2.22 2.52
C ASN A 16 -2.28 2.67 1.27
N ILE A 17 -3.60 2.42 1.24
CA ILE A 17 -4.46 2.83 0.13
C ILE A 17 -4.48 4.36 0.04
N ASP A 18 -4.76 5.05 1.14
CA ASP A 18 -4.74 6.51 1.23
C ASP A 18 -3.38 7.12 0.85
N ALA A 19 -2.27 6.50 1.29
CA ALA A 19 -0.93 6.93 0.87
C ALA A 19 -0.70 6.77 -0.64
N LEU A 20 -1.16 5.69 -1.26
CA LEU A 20 -1.06 5.50 -2.71
C LEU A 20 -1.90 6.51 -3.49
N THR A 21 -3.12 6.80 -3.03
CA THR A 21 -3.99 7.81 -3.62
C THR A 21 -3.35 9.20 -3.56
N ARG A 22 -2.87 9.65 -2.38
CA ARG A 22 -2.16 10.94 -2.28
C ARG A 22 -0.90 11.00 -3.14
N LYS A 23 -0.17 9.89 -3.21
CA LYS A 23 1.02 9.79 -4.08
C LYS A 23 0.67 9.90 -5.55
N LEU A 24 -0.54 9.54 -5.96
CA LEU A 24 -1.00 9.68 -7.34
C LEU A 24 -1.27 11.15 -7.70
N ASP A 25 -1.83 11.90 -6.74
CA ASP A 25 -2.11 13.33 -6.86
C ASP A 25 -0.85 14.23 -6.82
N ASP A 26 0.28 13.70 -6.34
CA ASP A 26 1.57 14.39 -6.31
C ASP A 26 2.41 14.05 -7.57
N PRO A 27 2.67 15.02 -8.48
CA PRO A 27 3.46 14.77 -9.68
C PRO A 27 4.94 14.47 -9.40
N ALA A 28 5.48 14.85 -8.24
CA ALA A 28 6.87 14.58 -7.86
C ALA A 28 7.04 13.21 -7.16
N SER A 29 5.94 12.56 -6.82
CA SER A 29 5.95 11.27 -6.14
C SER A 29 6.29 10.12 -7.09
N MET A 30 7.08 9.17 -6.59
CA MET A 30 7.36 7.91 -7.29
C MET A 30 6.17 6.94 -7.35
N ARG A 31 5.01 7.33 -6.78
CA ARG A 31 3.75 6.55 -6.80
C ARG A 31 3.87 5.11 -6.32
N THR A 32 4.88 4.81 -5.50
CA THR A 32 5.22 3.45 -5.09
C THR A 32 5.19 3.30 -3.58
N LEU A 33 4.68 2.17 -3.10
CA LEU A 33 4.92 1.64 -1.77
C LEU A 33 5.70 0.34 -1.87
N ILE A 34 6.75 0.20 -1.05
CA ILE A 34 7.58 -1.01 -0.99
C ILE A 34 7.22 -1.76 0.29
N SER A 35 7.11 -3.10 0.24
CA SER A 35 6.84 -3.90 1.43
C SER A 35 8.04 -3.89 2.38
N GLY A 36 7.78 -4.12 3.67
CA GLY A 36 8.86 -4.27 4.65
C GLY A 36 9.80 -5.46 4.38
N CYS A 37 9.37 -6.46 3.60
CA CYS A 37 10.22 -7.57 3.17
C CYS A 37 11.01 -7.29 1.88
N HIS A 38 10.82 -6.11 1.26
CA HIS A 38 11.52 -5.67 0.04
C HIS A 38 11.42 -6.64 -1.15
N ARG A 39 10.45 -7.56 -1.13
CA ARG A 39 10.20 -8.52 -2.24
C ARG A 39 9.14 -8.04 -3.22
N ILE A 40 8.27 -7.15 -2.76
CA ILE A 40 7.16 -6.63 -3.57
C ILE A 40 6.98 -5.14 -3.36
N ALA A 41 6.57 -4.46 -4.42
CA ALA A 41 6.10 -3.09 -4.37
C ALA A 41 4.74 -2.95 -5.04
N VAL A 42 3.98 -1.93 -4.64
CA VAL A 42 2.73 -1.53 -5.28
C VAL A 42 2.94 -0.15 -5.89
N PHE A 43 2.72 -0.05 -7.20
CA PHE A 43 2.84 1.17 -7.98
C PHE A 43 1.46 1.65 -8.43
N ALA A 44 1.11 2.89 -8.09
CA ALA A 44 -0.14 3.52 -8.48
C ALA A 44 0.00 4.30 -9.80
N ARG A 45 -1.04 4.26 -10.63
CA ARG A 45 -1.17 5.07 -11.85
C ARG A 45 -2.62 5.48 -12.09
N GLU A 46 -2.83 6.42 -13.01
CA GLU A 46 -4.17 6.72 -13.50
C GLU A 46 -4.65 5.62 -14.46
N ASP A 47 -5.97 5.48 -14.63
CA ASP A 47 -6.59 4.41 -15.43
C ASP A 47 -6.20 4.44 -16.92
N GLU A 48 -5.96 5.62 -17.49
CA GLU A 48 -5.76 5.81 -18.94
C GLU A 48 -4.35 5.46 -19.45
N TYR A 49 -3.45 4.95 -18.59
CA TYR A 49 -2.11 4.58 -19.01
C TYR A 49 -2.04 3.15 -19.55
N ASP A 50 -1.58 3.00 -20.79
CA ASP A 50 -1.32 1.69 -21.40
C ASP A 50 -0.29 0.87 -20.61
N THR A 51 -0.46 -0.45 -20.64
CA THR A 51 0.45 -1.42 -20.01
C THR A 51 1.67 -1.70 -20.91
N GLU A 52 2.45 -0.69 -21.26
CA GLU A 52 3.68 -0.96 -22.03
C GLU A 52 4.90 -1.17 -21.12
N GLY A 53 5.47 -2.37 -21.24
CA GLY A 53 6.88 -2.68 -20.99
C GLY A 53 7.42 -2.27 -19.62
N ARG A 54 7.22 -3.11 -18.61
CA ARG A 54 7.94 -2.92 -17.34
C ARG A 54 9.38 -3.42 -17.46
N PRO A 55 10.40 -2.62 -17.09
CA PRO A 55 11.75 -3.12 -16.98
C PRO A 55 11.82 -4.22 -15.92
N ALA A 56 12.68 -5.21 -16.13
CA ALA A 56 12.95 -6.24 -15.15
C ALA A 56 13.41 -5.58 -13.83
N SER A 57 12.65 -5.83 -12.77
CA SER A 57 12.93 -5.34 -11.43
C SER A 57 13.39 -6.52 -10.57
N PRO A 58 14.36 -6.33 -9.66
CA PRO A 58 14.76 -7.38 -8.72
C PRO A 58 13.65 -7.71 -7.70
N ILE A 59 12.61 -6.88 -7.64
CA ILE A 59 11.42 -7.06 -6.82
C ILE A 59 10.20 -7.16 -7.72
N ASP A 60 9.20 -7.95 -7.31
CA ASP A 60 7.91 -7.95 -7.97
C ASP A 60 7.25 -6.59 -7.80
N ILE A 61 6.61 -6.08 -8.85
CA ILE A 61 5.88 -4.82 -8.72
C ILE A 61 4.48 -4.97 -9.31
N VAL A 62 3.51 -4.72 -8.45
CA VAL A 62 2.08 -4.79 -8.75
C VAL A 62 1.60 -3.40 -9.11
N THR A 63 0.92 -3.27 -10.24
CA THR A 63 0.39 -1.97 -10.68
C THR A 63 -1.09 -1.88 -10.35
N VAL A 64 -1.49 -0.79 -9.72
CA VAL A 64 -2.88 -0.45 -9.40
C VAL A 64 -3.28 0.85 -10.06
N THR A 65 -4.51 0.93 -10.55
CA THR A 65 -5.09 2.17 -11.06
C THR A 65 -5.85 2.94 -9.98
N ARG A 66 -6.27 4.18 -10.27
CA ARG A 66 -7.12 4.97 -9.37
C ARG A 66 -8.43 4.25 -9.07
N SER A 67 -9.14 3.79 -10.10
CA SER A 67 -10.39 3.04 -9.89
C SER A 67 -10.21 1.79 -9.01
N GLN A 68 -9.08 1.09 -9.15
CA GLN A 68 -8.75 -0.05 -8.29
C GLN A 68 -8.45 0.36 -6.85
N LEU A 69 -7.79 1.50 -6.63
CA LEU A 69 -7.60 2.06 -5.29
C LEU A 69 -8.94 2.44 -4.65
N ASP A 70 -9.89 2.98 -5.42
CA ASP A 70 -11.24 3.30 -4.94
C ASP A 70 -12.02 2.04 -4.56
N THR A 71 -11.92 0.96 -5.37
CA THR A 71 -12.48 -0.36 -5.02
C THR A 71 -11.90 -0.90 -3.71
N LEU A 72 -10.57 -0.84 -3.55
CA LEU A 72 -9.90 -1.25 -2.32
C LEU A 72 -10.32 -0.39 -1.11
N ALA A 73 -10.49 0.91 -1.31
CA ALA A 73 -10.98 1.83 -0.28
C ALA A 73 -12.43 1.50 0.14
N GLY A 74 -13.24 0.98 -0.78
CA GLY A 74 -14.58 0.45 -0.51
C GLY A 74 -14.59 -0.87 0.29
N GLY A 75 -13.44 -1.51 0.46
CA GLY A 75 -13.30 -2.79 1.17
C GLY A 75 -13.33 -4.03 0.26
N ASP A 76 -13.44 -3.84 -1.06
CA ASP A 76 -13.43 -4.92 -2.03
C ASP A 76 -12.01 -5.31 -2.45
N ARG A 77 -11.85 -6.57 -2.86
CA ARG A 77 -10.56 -7.10 -3.36
C ARG A 77 -10.35 -6.74 -4.83
N VAL A 78 -9.09 -6.61 -5.24
CA VAL A 78 -8.71 -6.35 -6.63
C VAL A 78 -7.71 -7.39 -7.12
N GLU A 79 -7.89 -7.88 -8.34
CA GLU A 79 -6.92 -8.75 -9.02
C GLU A 79 -6.19 -7.97 -10.13
N THR A 80 -4.86 -8.00 -10.12
CA THR A 80 -4.04 -7.29 -11.11
C THR A 80 -2.64 -7.89 -11.19
N GLY A 81 -2.09 -8.03 -12.40
CA GLY A 81 -0.73 -8.53 -12.62
C GLY A 81 -0.43 -9.92 -12.02
N GLY A 82 -1.44 -10.77 -11.88
CA GLY A 82 -1.30 -12.09 -11.23
C GLY A 82 -1.16 -12.03 -9.71
N PHE A 83 -1.59 -10.94 -9.08
CA PHE A 83 -1.68 -10.78 -7.62
C PHE A 83 -3.11 -10.45 -7.20
N THR A 84 -3.45 -10.84 -5.97
CA THR A 84 -4.69 -10.43 -5.30
C THR A 84 -4.35 -9.37 -4.26
N LEU A 85 -4.99 -8.21 -4.34
CA LEU A 85 -4.88 -7.15 -3.34
C LEU A 85 -6.11 -7.21 -2.44
N VAL A 86 -5.86 -7.25 -1.13
CA VAL A 86 -6.90 -7.37 -0.12
C VAL A 86 -6.80 -6.16 0.82
N PRO A 87 -7.87 -5.35 0.95
CA PRO A 87 -7.90 -4.30 1.96
C PRO A 87 -8.10 -4.93 3.34
N VAL A 88 -7.31 -4.48 4.31
CA VAL A 88 -7.39 -4.93 5.71
C VAL A 88 -7.45 -3.72 6.64
N PRO A 89 -8.09 -3.82 7.82
CA PRO A 89 -8.05 -2.73 8.79
C PRO A 89 -6.61 -2.49 9.26
N ASP A 90 -6.29 -1.24 9.61
CA ASP A 90 -4.98 -0.88 10.19
C ASP A 90 -4.61 -1.79 11.37
N SER A 91 -5.59 -2.12 12.22
CA SER A 91 -5.42 -3.00 13.36
C SER A 91 -4.90 -4.39 12.98
N ALA A 92 -5.15 -4.90 11.78
CA ALA A 92 -4.63 -6.21 11.35
C ALA A 92 -3.10 -6.20 11.18
N HIS A 93 -2.48 -5.04 10.92
CA HIS A 93 -1.02 -4.92 10.75
C HIS A 93 -0.33 -4.26 11.95
N TYR A 94 -1.10 -3.57 12.79
CA TYR A 94 -0.56 -2.80 13.92
C TYR A 94 -1.12 -3.23 15.29
N SER A 95 -1.89 -4.32 15.38
CA SER A 95 -2.44 -4.84 16.65
C SER A 95 -1.35 -5.12 17.69
N ASP A 96 -0.18 -5.56 17.23
CA ASP A 96 0.88 -6.06 18.10
C ASP A 96 1.94 -4.98 18.39
N ARG A 97 1.72 -3.75 17.92
CA ARG A 97 2.54 -2.60 18.32
C ARG A 97 1.86 -1.90 19.49
N ALA A 98 2.55 -1.88 20.63
CA ALA A 98 2.26 -0.88 21.66
C ALA A 98 2.29 0.52 21.00
N ALA A 99 1.40 1.40 21.42
CA ALA A 99 1.51 2.81 21.06
C ALA A 99 2.93 3.28 21.43
N GLY A 100 3.59 3.99 20.50
CA GLY A 100 4.90 4.56 20.82
C GLY A 100 4.75 5.64 21.89
N GLU A 101 5.76 5.82 22.73
CA GLU A 101 5.75 6.85 23.76
C GLU A 101 5.50 8.24 23.14
N VAL A 102 4.45 8.91 23.59
CA VAL A 102 4.12 10.28 23.17
C VAL A 102 4.50 11.23 24.29
N TYR A 103 5.53 12.05 24.05
CA TYR A 103 5.84 13.15 24.96
C TYR A 103 4.88 14.32 24.72
N MET A 104 4.20 14.74 25.78
CA MET A 104 3.27 15.88 25.80
C MET A 104 3.96 17.11 26.38
N PRO A 105 4.43 18.08 25.56
CA PRO A 105 5.25 19.20 26.07
C PRO A 105 4.50 20.15 27.00
N SER A 106 3.17 20.19 26.89
CA SER A 106 2.30 21.03 27.73
C SER A 106 2.12 20.49 29.15
N SER A 107 2.24 19.17 29.36
CA SER A 107 2.16 18.54 30.69
C SER A 107 3.50 18.02 31.19
N GLY A 108 4.49 17.84 30.31
CA GLY A 108 5.79 17.26 30.66
C GLY A 108 5.77 15.74 30.82
N GLU A 109 4.75 15.07 30.30
CA GLU A 109 4.49 13.63 30.51
C GLU A 109 4.77 12.79 29.26
N TYR A 110 5.08 11.50 29.47
CA TYR A 110 5.11 10.47 28.44
C TYR A 110 3.84 9.61 28.55
N LEU A 111 3.15 9.41 27.43
CA LEU A 111 1.98 8.54 27.28
C LEU A 111 2.32 7.26 26.52
#